data_AF-A0A7D7QTS0-F1
#
_entry.id   AF-A0A7D7QTS0-F1
#
_cell.length_a   1.000
_cell.length_b   1.000
_cell.length_c   1.000
_cell.angle_alpha   90.00
_cell.angle_beta   90.00
_cell.angle_gamma   90.00
#
_symmetry.space_group_name_H-M   'P 1'
#
loop_
_entity.id
_entity.type
_entity.pdbx_description
1 polymer ?
#
loop_
_entity_poly.entity_id
_entity_poly.type
_entity_poly.pdbx_seq_one_letter_code
_entity_poly.pdbx_strand_id
1 'polypeptide(L)'
;MKIWKSLLIVLMIVASFAFAQPSFADRPKFSKNPDYIEVTKALNELTQTKDAQTQVEGLTPEEIQKRTEELTLQKYALETGINWGQCNNQTGNTIAVYGKRPNDEDDEDAVYDNGLYFLADGQSTKNNWDCDGIYLPNDVKVANFTSSPNGQGQELTGAAALKILDGTQLVIKTNPDNAAIELNVPTVKVLNSKEANWFIPDISQDIINTRVPNAPSN
;
A
#
# COMPACT_ATOMS: atom_id res chain seq x y z
N MET A 1 46.90 30.72 -28.70
CA MET A 1 46.17 30.89 -27.42
C MET A 1 44.81 30.18 -27.37
N LYS A 2 43.97 30.21 -28.42
CA LYS A 2 42.64 29.56 -28.40
C LYS A 2 42.66 28.01 -28.35
N ILE A 3 43.60 27.39 -29.07
CA ILE A 3 43.72 25.92 -29.14
C ILE A 3 44.19 25.34 -27.79
N TRP A 4 45.19 25.96 -27.15
CA TRP A 4 45.69 25.54 -25.83
C TRP A 4 44.62 25.63 -24.74
N LYS A 5 43.82 26.70 -24.75
CA LYS A 5 42.68 26.86 -23.82
C LYS A 5 41.60 25.78 -24.04
N SER A 6 41.33 25.45 -25.31
CA SER A 6 40.37 24.39 -25.65
C SER A 6 40.85 23.01 -25.18
N LEU A 7 42.15 22.74 -25.32
CA LEU A 7 42.75 21.47 -24.88
C LEU A 7 42.74 21.33 -23.35
N LEU A 8 42.96 22.42 -22.61
CA LEU A 8 42.83 22.45 -21.16
C LEU A 8 41.39 22.17 -20.70
N ILE A 9 40.38 22.75 -21.35
CA ILE A 9 38.97 22.52 -21.02
C ILE A 9 38.59 21.06 -21.26
N VAL A 10 38.98 20.49 -22.39
CA VAL A 10 38.71 19.07 -22.70
C VAL A 10 39.40 18.15 -21.68
N LEU A 11 40.66 18.44 -21.32
CA LEU A 11 41.39 17.65 -20.34
C LEU A 11 40.76 17.75 -18.94
N MET A 12 40.21 18.90 -18.59
CA MET A 12 39.47 19.11 -17.34
C MET A 12 38.17 18.30 -17.31
N ILE A 13 37.42 18.27 -18.42
CA ILE A 13 36.19 17.46 -18.55
C ILE A 13 36.51 15.96 -18.47
N VAL A 14 37.55 15.48 -19.17
CA VAL A 14 37.96 14.08 -19.14
C VAL A 14 38.44 13.68 -17.74
N ALA A 15 39.17 14.54 -17.04
CA ALA A 15 39.52 14.33 -15.64
C ALA A 15 38.28 14.26 -14.75
N SER A 16 37.30 15.15 -14.93
CA SER A 16 36.03 15.08 -14.20
C SER A 16 35.29 13.77 -14.44
N PHE A 17 35.27 13.22 -15.66
CA PHE A 17 34.66 11.92 -15.94
C PHE A 17 35.48 10.72 -15.43
N ALA A 18 36.81 10.85 -15.34
CA ALA A 18 37.68 9.78 -14.83
C ALA A 18 37.67 9.69 -13.29
N PHE A 19 37.44 10.81 -12.60
CA PHE A 19 37.49 10.89 -11.13
C PHE A 19 36.12 11.07 -10.46
N ALA A 20 35.09 11.56 -11.17
CA ALA A 20 33.73 11.51 -10.66
C ALA A 20 33.23 10.08 -10.81
N GLN A 21 33.04 9.39 -9.67
CA GLN A 21 32.28 8.15 -9.67
C GLN A 21 30.89 8.46 -10.26
N PRO A 22 30.39 7.65 -11.22
CA PRO A 22 29.03 7.80 -11.66
C PRO A 22 28.14 7.68 -10.43
N SER A 23 27.34 8.71 -10.16
CA SER A 23 26.29 8.66 -9.14
C SER A 23 25.19 7.74 -9.65
N PHE A 24 25.46 6.44 -9.74
CA PHE A 24 24.40 5.46 -9.76
C PHE A 24 23.76 5.52 -8.38
N ALA A 25 22.57 6.10 -8.29
CA ALA A 25 21.78 6.01 -7.09
C ALA A 25 21.55 4.51 -6.82
N ASP A 26 22.26 3.96 -5.83
CA ASP A 26 22.01 2.60 -5.36
C ASP A 26 20.53 2.53 -5.00
N ARG A 27 19.83 1.53 -5.56
CA ARG A 27 18.41 1.33 -5.23
C ARG A 27 18.27 1.24 -3.71
N PRO A 28 17.29 1.93 -3.10
CA PRO A 28 17.05 1.82 -1.67
C PRO A 28 16.95 0.35 -1.28
N LYS A 29 17.69 -0.06 -0.25
CA LYS A 29 17.65 -1.45 0.20
C LYS A 29 16.22 -1.78 0.65
N PHE A 30 15.64 -2.87 0.14
CA PHE A 30 14.30 -3.34 0.56
C PHE A 30 14.20 -3.52 2.07
N SER A 31 15.32 -3.83 2.75
CA SER A 31 15.39 -3.95 4.20
C SER A 31 15.09 -2.67 4.97
N LYS A 32 15.02 -1.52 4.30
CA LYS A 32 14.60 -0.22 4.87
C LYS A 32 13.13 0.12 4.57
N ASN A 33 12.43 -0.66 3.74
CA ASN A 33 11.01 -0.45 3.49
C ASN A 33 10.22 -0.74 4.78
N PRO A 34 9.36 0.18 5.26
CA PRO A 34 8.55 -0.04 6.46
C PRO A 34 7.65 -1.28 6.36
N ASP A 35 7.07 -1.56 5.19
CA ASP A 35 6.22 -2.72 4.95
C ASP A 35 7.03 -4.02 5.02
N TYR A 36 8.29 -4.02 4.55
CA TYR A 36 9.18 -5.18 4.70
C TYR A 36 9.48 -5.50 6.17
N ILE A 37 9.69 -4.46 6.99
CA ILE A 37 9.91 -4.61 8.43
C ILE A 37 8.64 -5.17 9.09
N GLU A 38 7.47 -4.65 8.74
CA GLU A 38 6.18 -5.10 9.26
C GLU A 38 5.90 -6.57 8.91
N VAL A 39 6.05 -6.96 7.64
CA VAL A 39 5.87 -8.34 7.18
C VAL A 39 6.83 -9.30 7.86
N THR A 40 8.12 -8.94 7.96
CA THR A 40 9.14 -9.79 8.59
C THR A 40 8.83 -9.99 10.08
N LYS A 41 8.39 -8.93 10.77
CA LYS A 41 7.98 -9.03 12.17
C LYS A 41 6.77 -9.94 12.33
N ALA A 42 5.74 -9.76 11.49
CA ALA A 42 4.53 -10.57 11.54
C ALA A 42 4.81 -12.07 11.31
N LEU A 43 5.64 -12.40 10.32
CA LEU A 43 6.05 -13.78 10.04
C LEU A 43 6.79 -14.41 11.22
N ASN A 44 7.70 -13.68 11.86
CA ASN A 44 8.43 -14.17 13.02
C ASN A 44 7.49 -14.47 14.19
N GLU A 45 6.51 -13.61 14.45
CA GLU A 45 5.52 -13.80 15.52
C GLU A 45 4.62 -15.03 15.25
N LEU A 46 4.13 -15.20 14.01
CA LEU A 46 3.32 -16.38 13.64
C LEU A 46 4.13 -17.68 13.74
N THR A 47 5.39 -17.66 13.31
CA THR A 47 6.28 -18.83 13.36
C THR A 47 6.59 -19.23 14.80
N GLN A 48 6.94 -18.26 15.66
CA GLN A 48 7.18 -18.52 17.08
C GLN A 48 5.94 -19.08 17.78
N THR A 49 4.76 -18.61 17.42
CA THR A 49 3.50 -19.08 18.01
C THR A 49 3.19 -20.53 17.58
N LYS A 50 3.44 -20.85 16.31
CA LYS A 50 3.34 -22.23 15.77
C LYS A 50 4.31 -23.18 16.45
N ASP A 51 5.56 -22.77 16.64
CA ASP A 51 6.63 -23.59 17.25
C ASP A 51 6.41 -23.80 18.75
N ALA A 52 5.84 -22.80 19.44
CA ALA A 52 5.52 -22.87 20.86
C ALA A 52 4.23 -23.66 21.17
N GLN A 53 3.53 -24.21 20.15
CA GLN A 53 2.20 -24.83 20.26
C GLN A 53 1.17 -23.98 21.03
N THR A 54 1.44 -22.68 21.14
CA THR A 54 0.56 -21.76 21.83
C THR A 54 -0.44 -21.32 20.77
N GLN A 55 -1.74 -21.40 21.03
CA GLN A 55 -2.68 -20.77 20.12
C GLN A 55 -2.43 -19.26 20.15
N VAL A 56 -2.30 -18.61 18.98
CA VAL A 56 -2.64 -17.18 18.93
C VAL A 56 -4.10 -17.13 19.35
N GLU A 57 -4.42 -16.44 20.45
CA GLU A 57 -5.80 -16.39 20.96
C GLU A 57 -6.77 -16.02 19.82
N GLY A 58 -7.73 -16.91 19.54
CA GLY A 58 -8.81 -16.68 18.57
C GLY A 58 -8.48 -16.95 17.10
N LEU A 59 -7.40 -17.65 16.78
CA LEU A 59 -7.02 -18.00 15.40
C LEU A 59 -6.93 -19.53 15.19
N THR A 60 -7.57 -20.02 14.13
CA THR A 60 -7.49 -21.45 13.75
C THR A 60 -6.14 -21.78 13.09
N PRO A 61 -5.67 -23.03 13.16
CA PRO A 61 -4.46 -23.46 12.46
C PRO A 61 -4.47 -23.18 10.95
N GLU A 62 -5.63 -23.34 10.32
CA GLU A 62 -5.84 -23.08 8.90
C GLU A 62 -5.67 -21.59 8.56
N GLU A 63 -6.19 -20.70 9.41
CA GLU A 63 -6.04 -19.25 9.24
C GLU A 63 -4.58 -18.81 9.47
N ILE A 64 -3.89 -19.38 10.45
CA ILE A 64 -2.46 -19.13 10.69
C ILE A 64 -1.64 -19.53 9.46
N GLN A 65 -1.93 -20.71 8.89
CA GLN A 65 -1.24 -21.20 7.69
C GLN A 65 -1.50 -20.27 6.50
N LYS A 66 -2.76 -19.91 6.23
CA LYS A 66 -3.13 -19.00 5.14
C LYS A 66 -2.43 -17.64 5.27
N ARG A 67 -2.38 -17.08 6.47
CA ARG A 67 -1.68 -15.80 6.73
C ARG A 67 -0.17 -15.91 6.54
N THR A 68 0.41 -17.02 6.98
CA THR A 68 1.85 -17.28 6.81
C THR A 68 2.22 -17.36 5.33
N GLU A 69 1.41 -18.06 4.53
CA GLU A 69 1.60 -18.16 3.08
C GLU A 69 1.49 -16.78 2.39
N GLU A 70 0.45 -16.02 2.72
CA GLU A 70 0.25 -14.67 2.18
C GLU A 70 1.42 -13.73 2.51
N LEU A 71 1.80 -13.64 3.79
CA LEU A 71 2.92 -12.80 4.22
C LEU A 71 4.26 -13.26 3.62
N THR A 72 4.44 -14.56 3.37
CA THR A 72 5.63 -15.08 2.70
C THR A 72 5.71 -14.60 1.26
N LEU A 73 4.58 -14.61 0.53
CA LEU A 73 4.51 -14.09 -0.84
C LEU A 73 4.73 -12.57 -0.87
N GLN A 74 4.14 -11.82 0.07
CA GLN A 74 4.36 -10.38 0.18
C GLN A 74 5.83 -10.04 0.46
N LYS A 75 6.47 -10.78 1.39
CA LYS A 75 7.90 -10.63 1.66
C LYS A 75 8.73 -10.84 0.39
N TYR A 76 8.42 -11.88 -0.37
CA TYR A 76 9.11 -12.17 -1.63
C TYR A 76 8.89 -11.08 -2.69
N ALA A 77 7.68 -10.53 -2.80
CA ALA A 77 7.38 -9.41 -3.70
C ALA A 77 8.24 -8.18 -3.37
N LEU A 78 8.36 -7.84 -2.09
CA LEU A 78 9.22 -6.77 -1.60
C LEU A 78 10.71 -7.03 -1.87
N GLU A 79 11.19 -8.25 -1.60
CA GLU A 79 12.57 -8.67 -1.86
C GLU A 79 12.92 -8.64 -3.36
N THR A 80 11.94 -8.87 -4.24
CA THR A 80 12.10 -8.83 -5.71
C THR A 80 11.89 -7.45 -6.32
N GLY A 81 11.55 -6.45 -5.50
CA GLY A 81 11.44 -5.05 -5.91
C GLY A 81 10.05 -4.61 -6.37
N ILE A 82 9.01 -5.38 -6.07
CA ILE A 82 7.63 -4.90 -6.16
C ILE A 82 7.33 -4.12 -4.88
N ASN A 83 7.37 -2.80 -4.99
CA ASN A 83 7.21 -1.84 -3.91
C ASN A 83 5.97 -0.96 -4.13
N TRP A 84 4.91 -1.56 -4.64
CA TRP A 84 3.63 -0.89 -4.87
C TRP A 84 2.48 -1.88 -4.69
N GLY A 85 1.36 -1.41 -4.18
CA GLY A 85 0.08 -2.11 -4.15
C GLY A 85 -0.79 -1.81 -5.36
N GLN A 86 -1.70 -2.73 -5.70
CA GLN A 86 -2.72 -2.51 -6.73
C GLN A 86 -4.11 -2.65 -6.14
N CYS A 87 -5.02 -1.73 -6.47
CA CYS A 87 -6.42 -1.83 -6.10
C CYS A 87 -7.28 -2.09 -7.33
N ASN A 88 -8.17 -3.08 -7.25
CA ASN A 88 -9.09 -3.49 -8.30
C ASN A 88 -10.52 -3.43 -7.76
N ASN A 89 -11.31 -2.53 -8.33
CA ASN A 89 -12.69 -2.29 -7.91
C ASN A 89 -13.65 -3.17 -8.71
N GLN A 90 -14.40 -4.02 -8.00
CA GLN A 90 -15.45 -4.88 -8.54
C GLN A 90 -16.73 -4.77 -7.68
N THR A 91 -16.96 -3.58 -7.13
CA THR A 91 -18.06 -3.35 -6.17
C THR A 91 -19.38 -2.97 -6.83
N GLY A 92 -19.39 -2.63 -8.12
CA GLY A 92 -20.52 -2.00 -8.79
C GLY A 92 -20.63 -0.49 -8.55
N ASN A 93 -19.75 0.09 -7.72
CA ASN A 93 -19.77 1.49 -7.28
C ASN A 93 -18.40 2.14 -7.50
N THR A 94 -18.34 3.47 -7.47
CA THR A 94 -17.04 4.17 -7.37
C THR A 94 -16.51 4.00 -5.95
N ILE A 95 -15.24 3.62 -5.79
CA ILE A 95 -14.59 3.58 -4.47
C ILE A 95 -13.56 4.68 -4.36
N ALA A 96 -13.18 5.01 -3.13
CA ALA A 96 -12.05 5.89 -2.87
C ALA A 96 -10.80 5.08 -2.47
N VAL A 97 -9.67 5.38 -3.09
CA VAL A 97 -8.38 4.72 -2.90
C VAL A 97 -7.32 5.73 -2.47
N TYR A 98 -6.41 5.29 -1.61
CA TYR A 98 -5.25 6.08 -1.20
C TYR A 98 -4.06 5.74 -2.10
N GLY A 99 -3.29 6.77 -2.41
CA GLY A 99 -2.04 6.63 -3.13
C GLY A 99 -1.11 7.80 -2.83
N LYS A 100 0.02 7.82 -3.54
CA LYS A 100 0.95 8.96 -3.49
C LYS A 100 0.25 10.28 -3.76
N ARG A 101 0.73 11.36 -3.15
CA ARG A 101 0.18 12.70 -3.35
C ARG A 101 0.31 13.14 -4.81
N PRO A 102 -0.62 13.97 -5.32
CA PRO A 102 -0.60 14.41 -6.72
C PRO A 102 0.58 15.32 -7.07
N ASN A 103 1.23 15.92 -6.07
CA ASN A 103 2.45 16.72 -6.22
C ASN A 103 3.56 16.05 -5.39
N ASP A 104 4.48 15.36 -6.06
CA ASP A 104 5.71 14.90 -5.43
C ASP A 104 6.71 16.07 -5.40
N GLU A 105 7.49 16.14 -4.31
CA GLU A 105 8.56 17.09 -3.95
C GLU A 105 8.13 18.26 -3.04
N ASP A 106 8.33 18.05 -1.73
CA ASP A 106 8.54 19.10 -0.72
C ASP A 106 7.45 20.18 -0.58
N ASP A 107 6.19 19.83 -0.80
CA ASP A 107 5.09 20.69 -0.35
C ASP A 107 4.99 20.61 1.18
N GLU A 108 5.75 21.48 1.85
CA GLU A 108 5.76 21.66 3.31
C GLU A 108 4.37 21.96 3.88
N ASP A 109 3.43 22.41 3.03
CA ASP A 109 2.06 22.76 3.39
C ASP A 109 1.07 21.59 3.24
N ALA A 110 1.53 20.39 2.87
CA ALA A 110 0.67 19.24 2.72
C ALA A 110 0.06 18.78 4.07
N VAL A 111 -1.27 18.83 4.14
CA VAL A 111 -2.02 18.51 5.37
C VAL A 111 -2.02 17.01 5.66
N TYR A 112 -2.00 16.16 4.64
CA TYR A 112 -2.11 14.70 4.76
C TYR A 112 -0.96 13.99 4.07
N ASP A 113 -0.62 12.79 4.55
CA ASP A 113 0.51 12.01 4.04
C ASP A 113 0.21 11.41 2.65
N ASN A 114 -1.06 11.08 2.39
CA ASN A 114 -1.52 10.39 1.18
C ASN A 114 -2.63 11.18 0.47
N GLY A 115 -2.69 11.03 -0.86
CA GLY A 115 -3.78 11.55 -1.68
C GLY A 115 -4.98 10.60 -1.69
N LEU A 116 -6.19 11.16 -1.71
CA LEU A 116 -7.42 10.40 -1.91
C LEU A 116 -7.87 10.52 -3.37
N TYR A 117 -8.09 9.38 -4.02
CA TYR A 117 -8.48 9.27 -5.43
C TYR A 117 -9.74 8.43 -5.56
N PHE A 118 -10.45 8.54 -6.68
CA PHE A 118 -11.69 7.83 -6.95
C PHE A 118 -11.48 6.86 -8.11
N LEU A 119 -11.75 5.58 -7.86
CA LEU A 119 -11.59 4.48 -8.81
C LEU A 119 -12.97 3.97 -9.21
N ALA A 120 -13.29 4.00 -10.51
CA ALA A 120 -14.59 3.55 -11.00
C ALA A 120 -14.76 2.04 -10.85
N ASP A 121 -16.00 1.57 -10.95
CA ASP A 121 -16.28 0.13 -11.01
C ASP A 121 -15.60 -0.51 -12.23
N GLY A 122 -15.12 -1.74 -12.06
CA GLY A 122 -14.41 -2.52 -13.07
C GLY A 122 -12.98 -2.07 -13.36
N GLN A 123 -12.48 -1.01 -12.70
CA GLN A 123 -11.13 -0.48 -12.92
C GLN A 123 -10.11 -1.04 -11.94
N SER A 124 -8.87 -1.13 -12.39
CA SER A 124 -7.71 -1.38 -11.53
C SER A 124 -6.74 -0.20 -11.60
N THR A 125 -6.09 0.12 -10.48
CA THR A 125 -5.02 1.12 -10.47
C THR A 125 -3.89 0.70 -11.40
N LYS A 126 -3.24 1.68 -12.03
CA LYS A 126 -2.19 1.46 -13.02
C LYS A 126 -0.96 0.83 -12.36
N ASN A 127 -0.26 -0.04 -13.10
CA ASN A 127 0.97 -0.66 -12.62
C ASN A 127 2.00 0.42 -12.24
N ASN A 128 2.71 0.18 -11.14
CA ASN A 128 3.67 1.11 -10.53
C ASN A 128 3.08 2.44 -10.02
N TRP A 129 1.75 2.60 -10.05
CA TRP A 129 1.08 3.60 -9.22
C TRP A 129 0.66 2.91 -7.93
N ASP A 130 1.32 3.29 -6.84
CA ASP A 130 1.17 2.64 -5.56
C ASP A 130 -0.21 2.92 -4.95
N CYS A 131 -1.04 1.89 -4.88
CA CYS A 131 -2.26 1.92 -4.08
C CYS A 131 -1.89 1.57 -2.64
N ASP A 132 -1.84 2.58 -1.78
CA ASP A 132 -1.54 2.40 -0.36
C ASP A 132 -2.70 1.74 0.40
N GLY A 133 -3.92 1.81 -0.14
CA GLY A 133 -5.10 1.26 0.51
C GLY A 133 -6.42 1.82 -0.02
N ILE A 134 -7.50 1.53 0.69
CA ILE A 134 -8.85 2.02 0.36
C ILE A 134 -9.46 2.81 1.51
N TYR A 135 -10.32 3.77 1.17
CA TYR A 135 -11.20 4.42 2.12
C TYR A 135 -12.49 3.63 2.24
N LEU A 136 -12.89 3.36 3.49
CA LEU A 136 -14.16 2.77 3.85
C LEU A 136 -15.13 3.86 4.30
N PRO A 137 -16.26 4.07 3.59
CA PRO A 137 -17.30 5.00 4.02
C PRO A 137 -18.00 4.58 5.31
N ASN A 138 -18.67 5.52 5.97
CA ASN A 138 -19.26 5.30 7.30
C ASN A 138 -20.48 4.36 7.33
N ASP A 139 -21.10 4.13 6.18
CA ASP A 139 -22.30 3.32 5.98
C ASP A 139 -22.01 1.95 5.35
N VAL A 140 -20.74 1.64 5.09
CA VAL A 140 -20.32 0.39 4.45
C VAL A 140 -19.74 -0.58 5.48
N LYS A 141 -20.16 -1.83 5.39
CA LYS A 141 -19.62 -2.94 6.19
C LYS A 141 -18.56 -3.69 5.38
N VAL A 142 -17.53 -4.18 6.05
CA VAL A 142 -16.53 -5.07 5.45
C VAL A 142 -16.62 -6.43 6.13
N ALA A 143 -16.70 -7.49 5.33
CA ALA A 143 -16.68 -8.86 5.80
C ALA A 143 -15.26 -9.45 5.69
N ASN A 144 -14.98 -10.42 6.55
CA ASN A 144 -13.88 -11.38 6.39
C ASN A 144 -12.47 -10.76 6.27
N PHE A 145 -12.14 -9.78 7.10
CA PHE A 145 -10.79 -9.23 7.19
C PHE A 145 -10.32 -9.15 8.64
N THR A 146 -9.01 -9.09 8.84
CA THR A 146 -8.40 -8.84 10.15
C THR A 146 -7.59 -7.56 10.13
N SER A 147 -7.71 -6.75 11.20
CA SER A 147 -7.17 -5.39 11.28
C SER A 147 -5.65 -5.31 11.45
N SER A 148 -4.99 -6.45 11.63
CA SER A 148 -3.55 -6.58 11.77
C SER A 148 -3.11 -7.98 11.30
N PRO A 149 -1.88 -8.15 10.79
CA PRO A 149 -1.33 -9.46 10.40
C PRO A 149 -1.53 -10.57 11.44
N ASN A 150 -1.47 -10.18 12.72
CA ASN A 150 -1.59 -11.10 13.86
C ASN A 150 -2.85 -10.82 14.70
N GLY A 151 -3.71 -9.89 14.25
CA GLY A 151 -4.92 -9.50 14.95
C GLY A 151 -6.10 -10.42 14.69
N GLN A 152 -7.11 -10.31 15.55
CA GLN A 152 -8.44 -10.87 15.33
C GLN A 152 -9.23 -10.03 14.32
N GLY A 153 -10.30 -10.61 13.78
CA GLY A 153 -11.27 -9.87 12.99
C GLY A 153 -11.86 -8.72 13.80
N GLN A 154 -11.89 -7.53 13.22
CA GLN A 154 -12.45 -6.34 13.86
C GLN A 154 -13.68 -5.91 13.09
N GLU A 155 -14.80 -5.75 13.79
CA GLU A 155 -15.96 -5.07 13.22
C GLU A 155 -15.64 -3.58 13.11
N LEU A 156 -15.70 -3.02 11.91
CA LEU A 156 -15.49 -1.60 11.68
C LEU A 156 -16.79 -0.85 11.87
N THR A 157 -16.74 0.12 12.78
CA THR A 157 -17.83 1.07 13.00
C THR A 157 -17.39 2.45 12.54
N GLY A 158 -18.02 2.97 11.49
CA GLY A 158 -17.72 4.29 10.93
C GLY A 158 -16.61 4.29 9.88
N ALA A 159 -16.28 5.49 9.39
CA ALA A 159 -15.31 5.67 8.33
C ALA A 159 -13.89 5.27 8.75
N ALA A 160 -13.15 4.62 7.86
CA ALA A 160 -11.80 4.14 8.12
C ALA A 160 -10.94 4.13 6.85
N ALA A 161 -9.62 4.06 7.02
CA ALA A 161 -8.71 3.70 5.94
C ALA A 161 -8.21 2.27 6.15
N LEU A 162 -8.18 1.49 5.08
CA LEU A 162 -7.64 0.13 5.08
C LEU A 162 -6.34 0.14 4.27
N LYS A 163 -5.21 0.21 4.96
CA LYS A 163 -3.89 0.14 4.33
C LYS A 163 -3.58 -1.28 3.91
N ILE A 164 -3.05 -1.42 2.70
CA ILE A 164 -2.46 -2.64 2.20
C ILE A 164 -0.94 -2.55 2.21
N LEU A 165 -0.31 -3.71 2.12
CA LEU A 165 1.14 -3.81 2.02
C LEU A 165 1.55 -3.85 0.55
N ASP A 166 2.69 -3.26 0.25
CA ASP A 166 3.32 -3.35 -1.07
C ASP A 166 3.40 -4.79 -1.58
N GLY A 167 3.29 -4.97 -2.90
CA GLY A 167 3.32 -6.30 -3.53
C GLY A 167 1.98 -7.03 -3.48
N THR A 168 0.94 -6.37 -2.97
CA THR A 168 -0.42 -6.93 -2.88
C THR A 168 -1.31 -6.41 -4.00
N GLN A 169 -2.09 -7.30 -4.61
CA GLN A 169 -3.25 -6.92 -5.42
C GLN A 169 -4.52 -7.06 -4.60
N LEU A 170 -5.08 -5.94 -4.14
CA LEU A 170 -6.35 -5.88 -3.44
C LEU A 170 -7.50 -5.89 -4.46
N VAL A 171 -8.38 -6.87 -4.35
CA VAL A 171 -9.64 -6.95 -5.10
C VAL A 171 -10.78 -6.68 -4.13
N ILE A 172 -11.55 -5.63 -4.41
CA ILE A 172 -12.68 -5.18 -3.61
C ILE A 172 -13.97 -5.59 -4.31
N LYS A 173 -14.79 -6.41 -3.65
CA LYS A 173 -16.07 -6.89 -4.18
C LYS A 173 -17.21 -6.55 -3.25
N THR A 174 -18.41 -6.43 -3.80
CA THR A 174 -19.64 -6.39 -2.99
C THR A 174 -20.23 -7.79 -2.94
N ASN A 175 -20.48 -8.30 -1.73
CA ASN A 175 -21.20 -9.55 -1.53
C ASN A 175 -22.67 -9.37 -2.01
N PRO A 176 -23.16 -10.22 -2.91
CA PRO A 176 -24.50 -10.06 -3.48
C PRO A 176 -25.64 -10.35 -2.49
N ASP A 177 -25.37 -11.12 -1.43
CA ASP A 177 -26.37 -11.56 -0.46
C ASP A 177 -26.60 -10.54 0.66
N ASN A 178 -25.55 -9.82 1.08
CA ASN A 178 -25.59 -8.91 2.24
C ASN A 178 -25.05 -7.50 1.99
N ALA A 179 -24.62 -7.19 0.77
CA ALA A 179 -24.04 -5.91 0.35
C ALA A 179 -22.78 -5.47 1.12
N ALA A 180 -22.15 -6.34 1.91
CA ALA A 180 -20.87 -6.05 2.55
C ALA A 180 -19.72 -6.08 1.53
N ILE A 181 -18.69 -5.28 1.76
CA ILE A 181 -17.45 -5.36 1.01
C ILE A 181 -16.68 -6.62 1.42
N GLU A 182 -16.18 -7.36 0.43
CA GLU A 182 -15.27 -8.48 0.58
C GLU A 182 -13.92 -8.15 -0.03
N LEU A 183 -12.85 -8.52 0.69
CA LEU A 183 -11.47 -8.37 0.25
C LEU A 183 -10.90 -9.76 -0.06
N ASN A 184 -10.09 -9.87 -1.10
CA ASN A 184 -9.40 -11.14 -1.43
C ASN A 184 -8.27 -11.48 -0.45
N VAL A 185 -7.73 -10.47 0.23
CA VAL A 185 -6.64 -10.63 1.20
C VAL A 185 -7.18 -10.77 2.62
N PRO A 186 -6.61 -11.67 3.44
CA PRO A 186 -7.10 -11.91 4.80
C PRO A 186 -6.77 -10.77 5.76
N THR A 187 -5.75 -9.97 5.44
CA THR A 187 -5.17 -8.98 6.34
C THR A 187 -5.10 -7.63 5.66
N VAL A 188 -5.64 -6.61 6.32
CA VAL A 188 -5.41 -5.20 5.99
C VAL A 188 -5.22 -4.43 7.28
N LYS A 189 -4.36 -3.41 7.26
CA LYS A 189 -4.13 -2.58 8.44
C LYS A 189 -5.21 -1.51 8.50
N VAL A 190 -6.02 -1.54 9.54
CA VAL A 190 -7.00 -0.48 9.77
C VAL A 190 -6.28 0.73 10.33
N LEU A 191 -6.47 1.88 9.68
CA LEU A 191 -5.97 3.17 10.13
C LEU A 191 -7.17 4.05 10.48
N ASN A 192 -7.16 4.57 11.70
CA ASN A 192 -8.04 5.67 12.08
C ASN A 192 -7.28 7.01 12.11
N SER A 193 -8.00 8.12 12.21
CA SER A 193 -7.40 9.48 12.17
C SER A 193 -6.40 9.78 13.29
N LYS A 194 -6.27 8.92 14.32
CA LYS A 194 -5.27 9.07 15.39
C LYS A 194 -3.97 8.33 15.08
N GLU A 195 -4.01 7.33 14.20
CA GLU A 195 -2.90 6.42 13.89
C GLU A 195 -2.14 6.83 12.63
N ALA A 196 -2.82 7.47 11.68
CA ALA A 196 -2.22 7.96 10.44
C ALA A 196 -2.76 9.35 10.09
N ASN A 197 -1.91 10.19 9.52
CA ASN A 197 -2.29 11.51 9.02
C ASN A 197 -2.91 11.40 7.61
N TRP A 198 -3.96 10.59 7.50
CA TRP A 198 -4.71 10.36 6.26
C TRP A 198 -6.04 11.12 6.33
N PHE A 199 -6.51 11.59 5.17
CA PHE A 199 -7.82 12.22 5.09
C PHE A 199 -8.92 11.15 5.18
N ILE A 200 -9.55 11.03 6.36
CA ILE A 200 -10.62 10.05 6.65
C ILE A 200 -11.88 10.82 7.09
N PRO A 201 -12.63 11.42 6.16
CA PRO A 201 -13.87 12.13 6.48
C PRO A 201 -14.98 11.15 6.88
N ASP A 202 -15.98 11.63 7.63
CA ASP A 202 -17.18 10.88 7.97
C ASP A 202 -18.27 11.11 6.89
N ILE A 203 -18.20 10.35 5.80
CA ILE A 203 -19.11 10.46 4.65
C ILE A 203 -19.59 9.09 4.16
N SER A 204 -20.75 9.08 3.48
CA SER A 204 -21.39 7.88 2.95
C SER A 204 -20.91 7.50 1.55
N GLN A 205 -21.13 6.24 1.18
CA GLN A 205 -20.84 5.70 -0.16
C GLN A 205 -21.58 6.47 -1.27
N ASP A 206 -22.81 6.94 -1.03
CA ASP A 206 -23.57 7.73 -2.00
C ASP A 206 -22.83 9.00 -2.41
N ILE A 207 -22.14 9.66 -1.48
CA ILE A 207 -21.35 10.86 -1.80
C ILE A 207 -20.11 10.51 -2.62
N ILE A 208 -19.49 9.35 -2.36
CA ILE A 208 -18.36 8.85 -3.16
C ILE A 208 -18.82 8.52 -4.59
N ASN A 209 -20.00 7.94 -4.76
CA ASN A 209 -20.59 7.59 -6.05
C ASN A 209 -20.79 8.79 -6.98
N THR A 210 -20.94 10.01 -6.42
CA THR A 210 -21.05 11.25 -7.22
C THR A 210 -19.71 11.79 -7.72
N ARG A 211 -18.57 11.20 -7.32
CA ARG A 211 -17.24 11.72 -7.64
C ARG A 211 -16.81 11.28 -9.03
N VAL A 212 -16.14 12.19 -9.73
CA VAL A 212 -15.50 11.89 -11.01
C VAL A 212 -14.28 10.98 -10.73
N PRO A 213 -14.22 9.78 -11.32
CA PRO A 213 -13.06 8.91 -11.20
C PRO A 213 -11.79 9.61 -11.68
N ASN A 214 -10.74 9.58 -10.86
CA ASN A 214 -9.47 10.28 -11.11
C ASN A 214 -8.25 9.47 -10.67
N ALA A 215 -8.43 8.27 -10.12
CA ALA A 215 -7.32 7.36 -9.84
C ALA A 215 -6.63 6.97 -11.16
N PRO A 216 -5.29 6.97 -11.23
CA PRO A 216 -4.58 6.43 -12.39
C PRO A 216 -4.94 4.96 -12.57
N SER A 217 -5.71 4.65 -13.61
CA SER A 217 -6.29 3.31 -13.83
C SER A 217 -6.02 2.79 -15.23
N ASN A 218 -6.17 1.47 -15.39
CA ASN A 218 -6.22 0.77 -16.68
C ASN A 218 -7.68 0.51 -17.09
#